data_AF-A0A848RSQ7-F1
#
_entry.id   AF-A0A848RSQ7-F1
#
_cell.length_a   1.000
_cell.length_b   1.000
_cell.length_c   1.000
_cell.angle_alpha   90.00
_cell.angle_beta   90.00
_cell.angle_gamma   90.00
#
_symmetry.space_group_name_H-M   'P 1'
#
loop_
_entity.id
_entity.type
_entity.pdbx_description
1 polymer ?
#
loop_
_entity_poly.entity_id
_entity_poly.type
_entity_poly.pdbx_seq_one_letter_code
_entity_poly.pdbx_strand_id
1 'polypeptide(L)'
;MAKLIGRKKLPEGTDVFIGQCLTHHVQTLTEYRADTAIGSFLGLTEATYRRREAGNLLADTPTRARHIALAVVLSAREAQAADEHCWRSVREAVSSYLLALEGWGYHLSDVERLAAGYPEQD
;
A
#
# COMPACT_ATOMS: atom_id res chain seq x y z
N MET A 1 8.78 2.69 1.54
CA MET A 1 7.35 2.79 1.90
C MET A 1 7.02 3.70 3.08
N ALA A 2 7.45 3.44 4.32
CA ALA A 2 7.13 4.29 5.49
C ALA A 2 7.51 5.79 5.33
N LYS A 3 8.62 6.09 4.64
CA LYS A 3 9.02 7.48 4.28
C LYS A 3 7.98 8.22 3.43
N LEU A 4 7.19 7.51 2.63
CA LEU A 4 6.23 8.09 1.71
C LEU A 4 4.96 8.54 2.44
N ILE A 5 4.53 7.76 3.44
CA ILE A 5 3.43 8.07 4.35
C ILE A 5 3.86 9.12 5.39
N GLY A 6 5.14 9.19 5.75
CA GLY A 6 5.65 10.22 6.66
C GLY A 6 5.66 11.65 6.10
N ARG A 7 5.32 11.86 4.81
CA ARG A 7 5.36 13.18 4.16
C ARG A 7 4.24 14.11 4.68
N LYS A 8 4.59 15.39 4.86
CA LYS A 8 3.64 16.45 5.27
C LYS A 8 2.45 16.59 4.32
N LYS A 9 2.69 16.45 3.01
CA LYS A 9 1.67 16.41 1.97
C LYS A 9 1.80 15.09 1.22
N LEU A 10 0.68 14.39 1.06
CA LEU A 10 0.66 13.17 0.25
C LEU A 10 0.85 13.51 -1.23
N PRO A 11 1.43 12.58 -2.02
CA PRO A 11 1.54 12.76 -3.47
C PRO A 11 0.20 12.98 -4.15
N GLU A 12 0.24 13.60 -5.33
CA GLU A 12 -0.94 13.73 -6.17
C GLU A 12 -1.48 12.35 -6.61
N GLY A 13 -2.79 12.26 -6.83
CA GLY A 13 -3.45 11.00 -7.22
C GLY A 13 -3.69 10.01 -6.08
N THR A 14 -3.23 10.30 -4.85
CA THR A 14 -3.41 9.42 -3.68
C THR A 14 -4.88 9.06 -3.43
N ASP A 15 -5.80 10.02 -3.53
CA ASP A 15 -7.23 9.74 -3.26
C ASP A 15 -7.85 8.84 -4.32
N VAL A 16 -7.43 9.01 -5.58
CA VAL A 16 -7.87 8.15 -6.69
C VAL A 16 -7.40 6.73 -6.45
N PHE A 17 -6.14 6.55 -6.05
CA PHE A 17 -5.60 5.23 -5.71
C PHE A 17 -6.34 4.58 -4.53
N ILE A 18 -6.63 5.34 -3.46
CA ILE A 18 -7.43 4.85 -2.34
C ILE A 18 -8.82 4.41 -2.83
N GLY A 19 -9.49 5.26 -3.61
CA GLY A 19 -10.80 4.95 -4.19
C GLY A 19 -10.78 3.67 -5.01
N GLN A 20 -9.82 3.53 -5.92
CA GLN A 20 -9.65 2.32 -6.75
C GLN A 20 -9.42 1.07 -5.90
N CYS A 21 -8.61 1.15 -4.85
CA CYS A 21 -8.42 0.03 -3.93
C CYS A 21 -9.74 -0.38 -3.23
N LEU A 22 -10.50 0.60 -2.76
CA LEU A 22 -11.76 0.35 -2.06
C LEU A 22 -12.85 -0.18 -2.98
N THR A 23 -12.92 0.26 -4.24
CA THR A 23 -13.98 -0.14 -5.19
C THR A 23 -13.66 -1.44 -5.94
N HIS A 24 -12.40 -1.69 -6.28
CA HIS A 24 -12.01 -2.83 -7.11
C HIS A 24 -11.36 -3.99 -6.32
N HIS A 25 -10.90 -3.73 -5.08
CA HIS A 25 -10.09 -4.69 -4.33
C HIS A 25 -10.52 -4.82 -2.85
N VAL A 26 -11.81 -4.62 -2.58
CA VAL A 26 -12.36 -4.68 -1.21
C VAL A 26 -12.11 -6.03 -0.52
N GLN A 27 -12.14 -7.14 -1.26
CA GLN A 27 -11.85 -8.47 -0.72
C GLN A 27 -10.39 -8.62 -0.26
N THR A 28 -9.47 -7.96 -0.94
CA THR A 28 -8.04 -7.97 -0.60
C THR A 28 -7.78 -7.32 0.77
N LEU A 29 -8.56 -6.29 1.14
CA LEU A 29 -8.50 -5.65 2.46
C LEU A 29 -8.91 -6.61 3.59
N THR A 30 -9.77 -7.58 3.29
CA THR A 30 -10.26 -8.57 4.26
C THR A 30 -9.41 -9.83 4.33
N GLU A 31 -8.84 -10.28 3.21
CA GLU A 31 -8.19 -11.60 3.07
C GLU A 31 -6.71 -11.61 3.51
N TYR A 32 -5.96 -10.54 3.28
CA TYR A 32 -4.49 -10.61 3.31
C TYR A 32 -3.81 -10.14 4.61
N ARG A 33 -4.49 -10.19 5.76
CA ARG A 33 -3.89 -9.80 7.06
C ARG A 33 -3.16 -8.45 6.99
N ALA A 34 -3.81 -7.44 6.41
CA ALA A 34 -3.27 -6.08 6.35
C ALA A 34 -2.96 -5.49 7.74
N ASP A 35 -3.39 -6.13 8.83
CA ASP A 35 -3.23 -5.69 10.21
C ASP A 35 -1.77 -5.57 10.66
N THR A 36 -0.88 -6.48 10.27
CA THR A 36 0.55 -6.37 10.64
C THR A 36 1.24 -5.26 9.86
N ALA A 37 1.08 -5.26 8.54
CA ALA A 37 1.73 -4.30 7.66
C ALA A 37 1.38 -2.84 7.98
N ILE A 38 0.13 -2.51 8.35
CA ILE A 38 -0.26 -1.12 8.66
C ILE A 38 0.59 -0.52 9.79
N GLY A 39 0.92 -1.32 10.82
CA GLY A 39 1.77 -0.88 11.92
C GLY A 39 3.12 -0.38 11.40
N SER A 40 3.78 -1.16 10.55
CA SER A 40 5.05 -0.79 9.91
C SER A 40 4.96 0.50 9.07
N PHE A 41 3.84 0.70 8.36
CA PHE A 41 3.60 1.87 7.52
C PHE A 41 3.35 3.15 8.34
N LEU A 42 2.73 3.02 9.51
CA LEU A 42 2.49 4.13 10.43
C LEU A 42 3.66 4.37 11.41
N GLY A 43 4.70 3.55 11.36
CA GLY A 43 5.84 3.61 12.29
C GLY A 43 5.50 3.12 13.69
N LEU A 44 4.47 2.29 13.83
CA LEU A 44 4.02 1.67 15.07
C LEU A 44 4.65 0.28 15.18
N THR A 45 5.13 -0.09 16.36
CA THR A 45 5.70 -1.41 16.61
C THR A 45 4.64 -2.51 16.44
N GLU A 46 4.98 -3.55 15.67
CA GLU A 46 4.17 -4.73 15.31
C GLU A 46 3.40 -5.38 16.48
N ALA A 47 3.86 -5.21 17.73
CA ALA A 47 3.31 -5.88 18.90
C ALA A 47 1.92 -5.38 19.34
N THR A 48 1.44 -4.24 18.84
CA THR A 48 0.20 -3.62 19.36
C THR A 48 -0.87 -3.32 18.31
N TYR A 49 -0.50 -3.16 17.03
CA TYR A 49 -1.44 -2.65 16.04
C TYR A 49 -2.51 -3.66 15.63
N ARG A 50 -3.77 -3.37 15.98
CA ARG A 50 -4.96 -4.12 15.50
C ARG A 50 -5.86 -3.20 14.68
N ARG A 51 -6.67 -3.75 13.76
CA ARG A 51 -7.65 -3.00 12.94
C ARG A 51 -8.53 -2.01 13.75
N ARG A 52 -8.81 -2.33 15.02
CA ARG A 52 -9.53 -1.45 15.97
C ARG A 52 -8.74 -0.19 16.34
N GLU A 53 -7.42 -0.26 16.41
CA GLU A 53 -6.54 0.88 16.70
C GLU A 53 -6.48 1.86 15.53
N ALA A 54 -6.62 1.41 14.28
CA ALA A 54 -6.75 2.28 13.12
C ALA A 54 -7.96 3.24 13.25
N GLY A 55 -9.10 2.70 13.70
CA GLY A 55 -10.31 3.48 13.95
C GLY A 55 -10.12 4.50 15.08
N ASN A 56 -9.41 4.12 16.15
CA ASN A 56 -9.09 5.03 17.25
C ASN A 56 -8.13 6.14 16.80
N LEU A 57 -7.08 5.81 16.05
CA LEU A 57 -6.15 6.77 15.46
C LEU A 57 -6.84 7.78 14.54
N LEU A 58 -7.85 7.33 13.78
CA LEU A 58 -8.67 8.23 12.96
C LEU A 58 -9.49 9.21 13.81
N ALA A 59 -10.06 8.74 14.92
CA ALA A 59 -10.80 9.58 15.85
C ALA A 59 -9.89 10.60 16.55
N ASP A 60 -8.68 10.19 16.94
CA ASP A 60 -7.72 11.02 17.66
C ASP A 60 -6.96 12.00 16.75
N THR A 61 -6.75 11.64 15.48
CA THR A 61 -6.02 12.45 14.49
C THR A 61 -6.74 12.58 13.15
N PRO A 62 -7.90 13.27 13.11
CA PRO A 62 -8.69 13.40 11.88
C PRO A 62 -7.92 14.08 10.74
N THR A 63 -6.95 14.94 11.06
CA THR A 63 -6.06 15.58 10.08
C THR A 63 -5.15 14.60 9.34
N ARG A 64 -4.92 13.40 9.89
CA ARG A 64 -4.14 12.32 9.27
C ARG A 64 -5.01 11.25 8.61
N ALA A 65 -6.32 11.46 8.51
CA ALA A 65 -7.23 10.44 7.99
C ALA A 65 -6.84 9.93 6.60
N ARG A 66 -6.36 10.83 5.72
CA ARG A 66 -5.88 10.45 4.39
C ARG A 66 -4.61 9.61 4.43
N HIS A 67 -3.68 9.91 5.33
CA HIS A 67 -2.45 9.13 5.53
C HIS A 67 -2.75 7.74 6.09
N ILE A 68 -3.68 7.65 7.04
CA ILE A 68 -4.11 6.37 7.62
C ILE A 68 -4.83 5.53 6.56
N ALA A 69 -5.74 6.12 5.78
CA ALA A 69 -6.42 5.43 4.69
C ALA A 69 -5.42 4.91 3.65
N LEU A 70 -4.42 5.72 3.28
CA LEU A 70 -3.34 5.29 2.39
C LEU A 70 -2.55 4.11 2.98
N ALA A 71 -2.16 4.18 4.26
CA ALA A 71 -1.44 3.09 4.92
C ALA A 71 -2.21 1.77 4.87
N VAL A 72 -3.53 1.81 5.11
CA VAL A 72 -4.41 0.64 5.05
C VAL A 72 -4.42 0.02 3.65
N VAL A 73 -4.64 0.82 2.61
CA VAL A 73 -4.71 0.27 1.25
C VAL A 73 -3.35 -0.25 0.76
N LEU A 74 -2.24 0.44 1.09
CA LEU A 74 -0.90 -0.03 0.74
C LEU A 74 -0.57 -1.34 1.44
N SER A 75 -0.99 -1.50 2.69
CA SER A 75 -0.78 -2.74 3.44
C SER A 75 -1.45 -3.96 2.80
N ALA A 76 -2.66 -3.78 2.29
CA ALA A 76 -3.36 -4.85 1.58
C ALA A 76 -2.72 -5.17 0.23
N ARG A 77 -2.23 -4.16 -0.49
CA ARG A 77 -1.52 -4.34 -1.76
C ARG A 77 -0.17 -5.00 -1.58
N GLU A 78 0.57 -4.60 -0.55
CA GLU A 78 1.86 -5.20 -0.21
C GLU A 78 1.70 -6.69 0.13
N ALA A 79 0.70 -7.04 0.95
CA ALA A 79 0.45 -8.43 1.28
C ALA A 79 -0.01 -9.26 0.06
N GLN A 80 -0.68 -8.66 -0.92
CA GLN A 80 -1.00 -9.29 -2.20
C GLN A 80 0.23 -9.46 -3.10
N ALA A 81 1.16 -8.50 -3.08
CA ALA A 81 2.40 -8.54 -3.84
C ALA A 81 3.49 -9.42 -3.18
N ALA A 82 3.38 -9.73 -1.90
CA ALA A 82 4.29 -10.64 -1.20
C ALA A 82 4.00 -12.13 -1.47
N ASP A 83 2.93 -12.45 -2.20
CA ASP A 83 2.62 -13.80 -2.66
C ASP A 83 3.72 -14.30 -3.61
N GLU A 84 4.35 -15.44 -3.31
CA GLU A 84 5.56 -15.99 -3.94
C GLU A 84 5.43 -16.16 -5.47
N HIS A 85 4.21 -16.22 -5.99
CA HIS A 85 3.92 -16.37 -7.41
C HIS A 85 3.60 -15.06 -8.14
N CYS A 86 3.54 -13.92 -7.46
CA CYS A 86 3.04 -12.67 -8.06
C CYS A 86 3.95 -12.14 -9.18
N TRP A 87 5.25 -12.44 -9.16
CA TRP A 87 6.21 -11.95 -10.15
C TRP A 87 6.18 -12.76 -11.45
N ARG A 88 5.60 -13.97 -11.44
CA ARG A 88 5.47 -14.83 -12.63
C ARG A 88 4.23 -14.52 -13.47
N SER A 89 3.29 -13.76 -12.94
CA SER A 89 2.07 -13.35 -13.63
C SER A 89 1.83 -11.88 -13.33
N VAL A 90 1.95 -11.03 -14.35
CA VAL A 90 1.65 -9.59 -14.22
C VAL A 90 0.18 -9.45 -13.89
N ARG A 91 -0.14 -9.35 -12.60
CA ARG A 91 -1.48 -9.08 -12.11
C ARG A 91 -1.69 -7.57 -12.19
N GLU A 92 -2.78 -7.14 -12.82
CA GLU A 92 -3.16 -5.73 -12.93
C GLU A 92 -3.13 -5.01 -11.57
N ALA A 93 -3.53 -5.70 -10.50
CA ALA A 93 -3.51 -5.18 -9.14
C ALA A 93 -2.08 -4.94 -8.59
N VAL A 94 -1.11 -5.77 -8.96
CA VAL A 94 0.30 -5.61 -8.55
C VAL A 94 0.97 -4.54 -9.41
N SER A 95 0.74 -4.55 -10.72
CA SER A 95 1.28 -3.54 -11.63
C SER A 95 0.79 -2.12 -11.29
N SER A 96 -0.53 -1.93 -11.11
CA SER A 96 -1.09 -0.63 -10.74
C SER A 96 -0.56 -0.10 -9.40
N TYR A 97 -0.28 -0.99 -8.44
CA TYR A 97 0.34 -0.65 -7.17
C TYR A 97 1.79 -0.17 -7.35
N LEU A 98 2.61 -0.93 -8.06
CA LEU A 98 4.03 -0.61 -8.26
C LEU A 98 4.20 0.68 -9.08
N LEU A 99 3.37 0.87 -10.11
CA LEU A 99 3.36 2.12 -10.89
C LEU A 99 2.95 3.33 -10.06
N ALA A 100 1.97 3.18 -9.15
CA ALA A 100 1.60 4.25 -8.22
C ALA A 100 2.76 4.61 -7.28
N LEU A 101 3.47 3.60 -6.74
CA LEU A 101 4.65 3.81 -5.91
C LEU A 101 5.76 4.55 -6.65
N GLU A 102 6.06 4.13 -7.89
CA GLU A 102 7.09 4.75 -8.72
C GLU A 102 6.73 6.22 -9.03
N GLY A 103 5.47 6.48 -9.41
CA GLY A 103 4.96 7.84 -9.62
C GLY A 103 5.04 8.73 -8.37
N TRP A 104 5.09 8.15 -7.18
CA TRP A 104 5.30 8.87 -5.91
C TRP A 104 6.78 9.02 -5.51
N GLY A 105 7.68 8.55 -6.35
CA GLY A 105 9.14 8.65 -6.21
C GLY A 105 9.78 7.48 -5.45
N TYR A 106 9.11 6.33 -5.36
CA TYR A 106 9.78 5.08 -4.97
C TYR A 106 10.59 4.55 -6.16
N HIS A 107 11.77 3.98 -5.91
CA HIS A 107 12.53 3.30 -6.96
C HIS A 107 12.25 1.81 -6.90
N LEU A 108 11.65 1.29 -7.98
CA LEU A 108 11.40 -0.13 -8.16
C LEU A 108 12.71 -0.86 -8.41
N SER A 109 12.92 -1.99 -7.72
CA SER A 109 13.95 -2.98 -8.03
C SER A 109 13.66 -3.69 -9.36
N ASP A 110 14.64 -4.41 -9.90
CA ASP A 110 14.50 -5.10 -11.19
C ASP A 110 13.32 -6.09 -11.21
N VAL A 111 13.14 -6.85 -10.13
CA VAL A 111 12.01 -7.79 -9.99
C VAL A 111 10.67 -7.05 -9.91
N GLU A 112 10.62 -5.92 -9.19
CA GLU A 112 9.42 -5.08 -9.11
C GLU A 112 9.12 -4.42 -10.47
N ARG A 113 10.13 -4.06 -11.27
CA ARG A 113 9.92 -3.51 -12.62
C ARG A 113 9.28 -4.55 -13.54
N LEU A 114 9.75 -5.79 -13.51
CA LEU A 114 9.13 -6.90 -14.23
C LEU A 114 7.68 -7.13 -13.78
N ALA A 115 7.44 -7.15 -12.47
CA ALA A 115 6.09 -7.28 -11.90
C ALA A 115 5.18 -6.08 -12.24
N ALA A 116 5.76 -4.90 -12.47
CA ALA A 116 5.05 -3.72 -12.95
C ALA A 116 4.69 -3.78 -14.45
N GLY A 117 5.25 -4.73 -15.19
CA GLY A 117 5.02 -4.92 -16.63
C GLY A 117 6.04 -4.20 -17.51
N TYR A 118 7.16 -3.72 -16.96
CA TYR A 118 8.28 -3.25 -17.79
C TYR A 118 8.95 -4.42 -18.51
N PRO A 119 9.55 -4.18 -19.70
CA PRO A 119 10.39 -5.18 -20.34
C PRO A 119 11.61 -5.50 -19.47
N GLU A 120 12.10 -6.73 -19.58
CA GLU A 120 13.40 -7.11 -19.01
C GLU A 120 14.49 -6.20 -19.61
N GLN A 121 15.37 -5.67 -18.76
CA GLN A 121 16.45 -4.80 -19.22
C GLN A 121 17.63 -5.69 -19.62
N ASP A 122 18.08 -5.57 -20.87
CA ASP A 122 19.27 -6.25 -21.42
C ASP A 122 20.58 -5.81 -20.75
#